data_AF-A0A1I7ZRB3-F1
#
_entry.id   AF-A0A1I7ZRB3-F1
#
_cell.length_a   1.000
_cell.length_b   1.000
_cell.length_c   1.000
_cell.angle_alpha   90.00
_cell.angle_beta   90.00
_cell.angle_gamma   90.00
#
_symmetry.space_group_name_H-M   'P 1'
#
loop_
_entity.id
_entity.type
_entity.pdbx_description
1 polymer ?
#
loop_
_entity_poly.entity_id
_entity_poly.type
_entity_poly.pdbx_seq_one_letter_code
_entity_poly.pdbx_strand_id
1 'polypeptide(L)'
;MHGGFNGLLEAAIRGVPVVAIPFFADQFRNARTAEHRGFGIALQKHDFNGQNLMKALKKILYDPSYKQSALRISKLIRTKPFKADERFIEWTNFVIENGRLTNLDVVGANLNFVVYHNLDVIAVLVTILAAMVYVSYRITRRLLGAVLPGKTKVD
;
A
#
# COMPACT_ATOMS: atom_id res chain seq x y z
N MET A 1 -2.28 -13.79 -12.53
CA MET A 1 -3.04 -12.51 -12.56
C MET A 1 -2.16 -11.41 -11.93
N HIS A 2 -2.40 -10.13 -12.23
CA HIS A 2 -1.57 -9.03 -11.70
C HIS A 2 -1.96 -8.53 -10.29
N GLY A 3 -2.98 -9.09 -9.64
CA GLY A 3 -3.41 -8.67 -8.30
C GLY A 3 -4.30 -7.42 -8.25
N GLY A 4 -4.89 -7.00 -9.38
CA GLY A 4 -5.93 -5.97 -9.36
C GLY A 4 -7.17 -6.41 -8.59
N PHE A 5 -7.84 -5.46 -7.92
CA PHE A 5 -8.99 -5.76 -7.06
C PHE A 5 -10.12 -6.47 -7.82
N ASN A 6 -10.47 -6.01 -9.04
CA ASN A 6 -11.56 -6.58 -9.82
C ASN A 6 -11.29 -8.05 -10.21
N GLY A 7 -10.09 -8.37 -10.70
CA GLY A 7 -9.74 -9.74 -11.05
C GLY A 7 -9.69 -10.68 -9.84
N LEU A 8 -9.22 -10.17 -8.70
CA LEU A 8 -9.27 -10.90 -7.43
C LEU A 8 -10.70 -11.14 -6.95
N LEU A 9 -11.56 -10.13 -7.08
CA LEU A 9 -12.97 -10.22 -6.72
C LEU A 9 -13.69 -11.25 -7.59
N GLU A 10 -13.45 -11.25 -8.91
CA GLU A 10 -14.03 -12.24 -9.83
C GLU A 10 -13.61 -13.66 -9.46
N ALA A 11 -12.31 -13.88 -9.23
CA ALA A 11 -11.79 -15.17 -8.80
C ALA A 11 -12.41 -15.63 -7.47
N ALA A 12 -12.52 -14.72 -6.50
CA ALA A 12 -13.16 -14.98 -5.22
C ALA A 12 -14.65 -15.33 -5.37
N ILE A 13 -15.40 -14.60 -6.21
CA ILE A 13 -16.82 -14.89 -6.52
C ILE A 13 -16.97 -16.27 -7.15
N ARG A 14 -16.03 -16.68 -8.01
CA ARG A 14 -16.03 -17.99 -8.67
C ARG A 14 -15.42 -19.11 -7.81
N GLY A 15 -14.87 -18.80 -6.64
CA GLY A 15 -14.22 -19.78 -5.78
C GLY A 15 -13.00 -20.42 -6.44
N VAL A 16 -12.25 -19.64 -7.21
CA VAL A 16 -11.04 -20.07 -7.91
C VAL A 16 -9.83 -19.53 -7.14
N PRO A 17 -8.90 -20.39 -6.69
CA PRO A 17 -7.68 -19.92 -6.07
C PRO A 17 -6.71 -19.37 -7.12
N VAL A 18 -5.83 -18.47 -6.70
CA VAL A 18 -5.08 -17.62 -7.65
C VAL A 18 -3.62 -17.37 -7.28
N VAL A 19 -2.75 -17.35 -8.30
CA VAL A 19 -1.39 -16.80 -8.17
C VAL A 19 -1.40 -15.35 -8.66
N ALA A 20 -1.06 -14.43 -7.76
CA ALA A 20 -1.01 -13.00 -8.01
C ALA A 20 0.44 -12.51 -8.13
N ILE A 21 0.76 -11.81 -9.21
CA ILE A 21 2.07 -11.22 -9.50
C ILE A 21 1.89 -9.70 -9.60
N PRO A 22 1.96 -8.97 -8.48
CA PRO A 22 1.70 -7.53 -8.46
C PRO A 22 2.82 -6.73 -9.14
N PHE A 23 2.44 -5.65 -9.81
CA PHE A 23 3.38 -4.76 -10.51
C PHE A 23 3.43 -3.34 -9.92
N PHE A 24 2.27 -2.76 -9.56
CA PHE A 24 2.20 -1.37 -9.11
C PHE A 24 0.99 -1.08 -8.21
N ALA A 25 1.03 0.08 -7.54
CA ALA A 25 -0.04 0.65 -6.74
C ALA A 25 -0.61 -0.30 -5.66
N ASP A 26 -1.92 -0.50 -5.64
CA ASP A 26 -2.65 -1.26 -4.64
C ASP A 26 -2.55 -2.79 -4.83
N GLN A 27 -2.02 -3.24 -5.97
CA GLN A 27 -1.93 -4.66 -6.33
C GLN A 27 -1.15 -5.48 -5.30
N PHE A 28 -0.09 -4.90 -4.71
CA PHE A 28 0.70 -5.55 -3.68
C PHE A 28 -0.14 -5.87 -2.44
N ARG A 29 -0.92 -4.89 -1.97
CA ARG A 29 -1.82 -5.05 -0.82
C ARG A 29 -2.93 -6.04 -1.13
N ASN A 30 -3.49 -5.98 -2.33
CA ASN A 30 -4.57 -6.88 -2.74
C ASN A 30 -4.08 -8.33 -2.86
N ALA A 31 -2.91 -8.56 -3.44
CA ALA A 31 -2.28 -9.88 -3.51
C ALA A 31 -2.03 -10.46 -2.12
N ARG A 32 -1.48 -9.65 -1.19
CA ARG A 32 -1.30 -10.07 0.21
C ARG A 32 -2.61 -10.32 0.93
N THR A 33 -3.67 -9.58 0.60
CA THR A 33 -5.01 -9.85 1.14
C THR A 33 -5.55 -11.20 0.65
N ALA A 34 -5.31 -11.57 -0.60
CA ALA A 34 -5.71 -12.87 -1.14
C ALA A 34 -4.96 -14.02 -0.47
N GLU A 35 -3.66 -13.84 -0.25
CA GLU A 35 -2.80 -14.76 0.48
C GLU A 35 -3.21 -14.92 1.94
N HIS A 36 -3.45 -13.81 2.65
CA HIS A 36 -3.93 -13.82 4.03
C HIS A 36 -5.30 -14.51 4.17
N ARG A 37 -6.18 -14.35 3.17
CA ARG A 37 -7.49 -15.04 3.13
C ARG A 37 -7.38 -16.51 2.70
N GLY A 38 -6.18 -16.98 2.36
CA GLY A 38 -5.88 -18.37 2.04
C GLY A 38 -6.32 -18.82 0.65
N PHE A 39 -6.81 -17.92 -0.22
CA PHE A 39 -7.25 -18.30 -1.57
C PHE A 39 -6.26 -17.90 -2.66
N GLY A 40 -5.12 -17.30 -2.30
CA GLY A 40 -4.10 -16.97 -3.28
C GLY A 40 -2.68 -17.07 -2.76
N ILE A 41 -1.73 -16.94 -3.69
CA ILE A 41 -0.29 -16.85 -3.40
C ILE A 41 0.20 -15.55 -4.02
N ALA A 42 0.90 -14.73 -3.23
CA ALA A 42 1.50 -13.50 -3.72
C ALA A 42 2.95 -13.77 -4.13
N LEU A 43 3.22 -13.73 -5.43
CA LEU A 43 4.58 -13.86 -5.97
C LEU A 43 5.08 -12.49 -6.40
N GLN A 44 6.03 -11.94 -5.65
CA GLN A 44 6.57 -10.61 -5.94
C GLN A 44 7.35 -10.62 -7.26
N LYS A 45 7.35 -9.48 -7.97
CA LYS A 45 8.07 -9.34 -9.25
C LYS A 45 9.56 -9.68 -9.12
N HIS A 46 10.21 -9.33 -8.00
CA HIS A 46 11.62 -9.63 -7.76
C HIS A 46 11.90 -11.11 -7.53
N ASP A 47 10.90 -11.86 -7.05
CA ASP A 47 10.98 -13.31 -6.83
C ASP A 47 10.51 -14.12 -8.04
N PHE A 48 10.09 -13.45 -9.12
CA PHE A 48 9.52 -14.12 -10.28
C PHE A 48 10.60 -14.81 -11.10
N ASN A 49 10.61 -16.14 -11.04
CA ASN A 49 11.39 -17.01 -11.91
C ASN A 49 10.63 -18.33 -12.12
N GLY A 50 11.09 -19.15 -13.07
CA GLY A 50 10.43 -20.41 -13.43
C GLY A 50 10.27 -21.38 -12.24
N GLN A 51 11.26 -21.47 -11.35
CA GLN A 51 11.21 -22.36 -10.19
C GLN A 51 10.17 -21.89 -9.18
N ASN A 52 10.16 -20.60 -8.85
CA ASN A 52 9.21 -20.02 -7.90
C ASN A 52 7.78 -20.05 -8.43
N LEU A 53 7.57 -19.78 -9.73
CA LEU A 53 6.27 -19.90 -10.37
C LEU A 53 5.78 -21.36 -10.33
N MET A 54 6.64 -22.32 -10.68
CA MET A 54 6.31 -23.74 -10.61
C MET A 54 5.94 -24.17 -9.19
N LYS A 55 6.69 -23.72 -8.18
CA LYS A 55 6.40 -23.98 -6.76
C LYS A 55 5.05 -23.41 -6.35
N ALA A 56 4.74 -22.17 -6.73
CA ALA A 56 3.46 -21.54 -6.44
C ALA A 56 2.29 -22.28 -7.11
N LEU A 57 2.44 -22.67 -8.38
CA LEU A 57 1.42 -23.44 -9.12
C LEU A 57 1.20 -24.82 -8.51
N LYS A 58 2.28 -25.57 -8.20
CA LYS A 58 2.15 -26.86 -7.52
C LYS A 58 1.43 -26.72 -6.19
N LYS A 59 1.80 -25.72 -5.40
CA LYS A 59 1.15 -25.46 -4.11
C LYS A 59 -0.34 -25.19 -4.31
N ILE A 60 -0.72 -24.30 -5.21
CA ILE A 60 -2.13 -23.91 -5.39
C ILE A 60 -3.00 -25.01 -6.01
N LEU A 61 -2.41 -25.90 -6.82
CA LEU A 61 -3.12 -27.00 -7.48
C LEU A 61 -3.27 -28.22 -6.58
N TYR A 62 -2.26 -28.53 -5.76
CA TYR A 62 -2.21 -29.79 -4.99
C TYR A 62 -2.53 -29.62 -3.50
N ASP A 63 -2.43 -28.42 -2.94
CA ASP A 63 -2.87 -28.16 -1.57
C ASP A 63 -4.36 -27.77 -1.57
N PRO A 64 -5.26 -28.65 -1.09
CA PRO A 64 -6.70 -28.42 -1.13
C PRO A 64 -7.15 -27.24 -0.27
N SER A 65 -6.34 -26.78 0.69
CA SER A 65 -6.67 -25.66 1.57
C SER A 65 -6.96 -24.37 0.78
N TYR A 66 -6.28 -24.15 -0.35
CA TYR A 66 -6.50 -22.99 -1.21
C TYR A 66 -7.88 -23.03 -1.87
N LYS A 67 -8.25 -24.18 -2.42
CA LYS A 67 -9.56 -24.37 -3.05
C LYS A 67 -10.69 -24.28 -2.01
N GLN A 68 -10.51 -24.89 -0.85
CA GLN A 68 -11.48 -24.81 0.26
C GLN A 68 -11.67 -23.37 0.73
N SER A 69 -10.57 -22.62 0.90
CA SER A 69 -10.62 -21.20 1.26
C SER A 69 -11.30 -20.37 0.18
N ALA A 70 -11.00 -20.61 -1.10
CA ALA A 70 -11.64 -19.91 -2.22
C ALA A 70 -13.16 -20.16 -2.23
N LEU A 71 -13.60 -21.41 -2.06
CA LEU A 71 -15.01 -21.77 -1.98
C LEU A 71 -15.70 -21.16 -0.74
N ARG A 72 -15.02 -21.14 0.41
CA ARG A 72 -15.51 -20.48 1.63
C ARG A 72 -15.75 -18.99 1.40
N ILE A 73 -14.79 -18.29 0.82
CA ILE A 73 -14.91 -16.87 0.48
C ILE A 73 -16.01 -16.65 -0.54
N SER A 74 -16.12 -17.49 -1.58
CA SER A 74 -17.20 -17.43 -2.57
C SER A 74 -18.57 -17.54 -1.90
N LYS A 75 -18.74 -18.51 -0.99
CA LYS A 75 -19.96 -18.68 -0.21
C LYS A 75 -20.28 -17.41 0.57
N LEU A 76 -19.33 -16.87 1.34
CA LEU A 76 -19.53 -15.64 2.13
C LEU A 76 -19.93 -14.44 1.27
N ILE A 77 -19.34 -14.26 0.08
CA ILE A 77 -19.70 -13.16 -0.84
C ILE A 77 -21.12 -13.33 -1.37
N ARG A 78 -21.53 -14.56 -1.70
CA ARG A 78 -22.86 -14.87 -2.24
C ARG A 78 -23.95 -14.83 -1.18
N THR A 79 -23.63 -15.24 0.04
CA THR A 79 -24.55 -15.28 1.19
C THR A 79 -24.41 -14.04 2.08
N LYS A 80 -23.92 -12.91 1.54
CA LYS A 80 -23.90 -11.64 2.27
C LYS A 80 -25.34 -11.29 2.72
N PRO A 81 -25.51 -10.73 3.92
CA PRO A 81 -26.84 -10.57 4.53
C PRO A 81 -27.78 -9.63 3.77
N PHE A 82 -27.22 -8.65 3.08
CA PHE A 82 -27.98 -7.67 2.30
C PHE A 82 -27.58 -7.74 0.84
N LYS A 83 -28.58 -7.83 -0.05
CA LYS A 83 -28.34 -7.73 -1.49
C LYS A 83 -27.91 -6.31 -1.87
N ALA A 84 -27.41 -6.16 -3.10
CA ALA A 84 -26.84 -4.89 -3.53
C ALA A 84 -27.91 -3.80 -3.74
N ASP A 85 -29.06 -4.20 -4.28
CA ASP A 85 -30.27 -3.41 -4.47
C ASP A 85 -30.90 -2.98 -3.13
N GLU A 86 -31.11 -3.93 -2.21
CA GLU A 86 -31.63 -3.62 -0.87
C GLU A 86 -30.73 -2.61 -0.15
N ARG A 87 -29.43 -2.88 -0.12
CA ARG A 87 -28.46 -1.95 0.47
C ARG A 87 -28.49 -0.57 -0.18
N PHE A 88 -28.62 -0.50 -1.50
CA PHE A 88 -28.68 0.76 -2.21
C PHE A 88 -29.93 1.57 -1.82
N ILE A 89 -31.10 0.93 -1.74
CA ILE A 89 -32.35 1.58 -1.32
C ILE A 89 -32.23 2.09 0.12
N GLU A 90 -31.77 1.25 1.05
CA GLU A 90 -31.62 1.62 2.47
C GLU A 90 -30.68 2.82 2.67
N TRP A 91 -29.51 2.82 2.03
CA TRP A 91 -28.59 3.97 2.11
C TRP A 91 -29.15 5.23 1.45
N THR A 92 -29.95 5.08 0.39
CA THR A 92 -30.61 6.21 -0.27
C THR A 92 -31.67 6.82 0.66
N ASN A 93 -32.52 6.00 1.26
CA ASN A 93 -33.52 6.45 2.24
C ASN A 93 -32.85 7.13 3.44
N PHE A 94 -31.79 6.54 3.97
CA PHE A 94 -31.01 7.12 5.06
C PHE A 94 -30.51 8.54 4.74
N VAL A 95 -30.03 8.77 3.51
CA VAL A 95 -29.57 10.10 3.07
C VAL A 95 -30.74 11.06 2.83
N ILE A 96 -31.87 10.58 2.30
CA ILE A 96 -33.08 11.41 2.14
C ILE A 96 -33.59 11.90 3.51
N GLU A 97 -33.61 11.02 4.51
CA GLU A 97 -34.10 11.32 5.86
C GLU A 97 -33.16 12.25 6.64
N ASN A 98 -31.84 12.10 6.48
CA ASN A 98 -30.84 12.81 7.28
C ASN A 98 -30.18 13.98 6.53
N GLY A 99 -30.44 14.14 5.23
CA GLY A 99 -29.79 15.14 4.39
C GLY A 99 -28.29 14.88 4.20
N ARG A 100 -27.50 15.95 4.02
CA ARG A 100 -26.04 15.83 3.81
C ARG A 100 -25.34 15.34 5.08
N LEU A 101 -24.69 14.19 4.96
CA LEU A 101 -23.90 13.57 6.01
C LEU A 101 -22.47 14.14 6.03
N THR A 102 -22.30 15.36 6.54
CA THR A 102 -20.99 16.04 6.59
C THR A 102 -19.89 15.23 7.29
N ASN A 103 -20.27 14.36 8.24
CA ASN A 103 -19.35 13.45 8.92
C ASN A 103 -18.78 12.33 8.03
N LEU A 104 -19.40 12.06 6.86
CA LEU A 104 -18.91 11.10 5.86
C LEU A 104 -18.17 11.78 4.71
N ASP A 105 -18.08 13.12 4.72
CA ASP A 105 -17.31 13.85 3.73
C ASP A 105 -15.82 13.50 3.87
N VAL A 106 -15.16 13.25 2.74
CA VAL A 106 -13.72 13.01 2.71
C VAL A 106 -13.01 14.33 3.04
N VAL A 107 -12.54 14.49 4.28
CA VAL A 107 -11.88 15.72 4.77
C VAL A 107 -10.75 16.17 3.83
N GLY A 108 -10.00 15.21 3.27
CA GLY A 108 -8.91 15.47 2.33
C GLY A 108 -9.31 16.27 1.09
N ALA A 109 -10.57 16.19 0.65
CA ALA A 109 -11.06 16.95 -0.51
C ALA A 109 -11.18 18.46 -0.24
N ASN A 110 -11.26 18.87 1.04
CA ASN A 110 -11.40 20.26 1.44
C ASN A 110 -10.08 20.88 1.93
N LEU A 111 -8.96 20.14 1.89
CA LEU A 111 -7.66 20.66 2.32
C LEU A 111 -7.04 21.56 1.26
N ASN A 112 -6.47 22.69 1.69
CA ASN A 112 -5.67 23.52 0.81
C ASN A 112 -4.35 22.82 0.43
N PHE A 113 -3.74 23.22 -0.68
CA PHE A 113 -2.54 22.64 -1.26
C PHE A 113 -1.40 22.44 -0.24
N VAL A 114 -1.19 23.40 0.66
CA VAL A 114 -0.15 23.38 1.70
C VAL A 114 -0.36 22.22 2.68
N VAL A 115 -1.57 22.07 3.22
CA VAL A 115 -1.91 21.04 4.20
C VAL A 115 -1.98 19.68 3.52
N TYR A 116 -2.59 19.61 2.33
CA TYR A 116 -2.72 18.36 1.58
C TYR A 116 -1.35 17.73 1.27
N HIS A 117 -0.34 18.55 0.96
CA HIS A 117 1.03 18.10 0.67
C HIS A 117 1.99 18.20 1.88
N ASN A 118 1.52 18.61 3.07
CA ASN A 118 2.32 18.81 4.28
C ASN A 118 3.59 19.66 4.05
N LEU A 119 3.49 20.76 3.31
CA LEU A 119 4.66 21.57 2.92
C LEU A 119 5.35 22.23 4.12
N ASP A 120 4.59 22.58 5.15
CA ASP A 120 5.08 23.10 6.42
C ASP A 120 5.98 22.08 7.14
N VAL A 121 5.53 20.81 7.22
CA VAL A 121 6.30 19.71 7.81
C VAL A 121 7.57 19.45 7.01
N ILE A 122 7.47 19.43 5.67
CA ILE A 122 8.63 19.25 4.79
C ILE A 122 9.65 20.37 4.99
N ALA A 123 9.20 21.63 5.07
CA ALA A 123 10.08 22.78 5.28
C ALA A 123 10.85 22.69 6.61
N VAL A 124 10.21 22.26 7.69
CA VAL A 124 10.88 22.05 8.99
C VAL A 124 11.93 20.94 8.89
N LEU A 125 11.61 19.80 8.27
CA LEU A 125 12.55 18.69 8.11
C LEU A 125 13.76 19.08 7.26
N VAL A 126 13.54 19.79 6.15
CA VAL A 126 14.61 20.31 5.28
C VAL A 126 15.50 21.29 6.04
N THR A 127 14.91 22.17 6.86
CA THR A 127 15.68 23.13 7.67
C THR A 127 16.56 22.45 8.70
N ILE A 128 16.04 21.43 9.41
CA ILE A 128 16.81 20.63 10.37
C ILE A 128 17.95 19.90 9.67
N LEU A 129 17.68 19.27 8.51
CA LEU A 129 18.70 18.59 7.72
C LEU A 129 19.79 19.56 7.24
N ALA A 130 19.42 20.73 6.72
CA ALA A 130 20.37 21.76 6.31
C ALA A 130 21.23 22.26 7.47
N ALA A 131 20.65 22.46 8.66
CA ALA A 131 21.39 22.84 9.85
C ALA A 131 22.40 21.75 10.27
N MET A 132 22.02 20.47 10.26
CA MET A 132 22.93 19.36 10.55
C MET A 132 24.11 19.29 9.57
N VAL A 133 23.83 19.45 8.26
CA VAL A 133 24.86 19.48 7.21
C VAL A 133 25.78 20.69 7.41
N TYR A 134 25.23 21.86 7.70
CA TYR A 134 25.99 23.08 7.94
C TYR A 134 26.90 22.95 9.15
N VAL A 135 26.39 22.46 10.28
CA VAL A 135 27.18 22.22 11.50
C VAL A 135 28.29 21.22 11.24
N SER A 136 28.00 20.10 10.57
CA SER A 136 29.01 19.09 10.22
C SER A 136 30.11 19.68 9.34
N TYR A 137 29.75 20.46 8.31
CA TYR A 137 30.70 21.18 7.45
C TYR A 137 31.56 22.18 8.24
N ARG A 138 30.98 22.89 9.20
CA ARG A 138 31.71 23.85 10.05
C ARG A 138 32.69 23.13 10.98
N ILE A 139 32.31 21.99 11.55
CA ILE A 139 33.18 21.17 12.39
C ILE A 139 34.35 20.61 11.57
N THR A 140 34.09 19.99 10.42
CA THR A 140 35.16 19.43 9.58
C THR A 140 36.12 20.51 9.10
N ARG A 141 35.62 21.69 8.70
CA ARG A 141 36.46 22.83 8.33
C ARG A 141 37.30 23.36 9.49
N ARG A 142 36.75 23.42 10.71
CA ARG A 142 37.48 23.81 11.92
C ARG A 142 38.59 22.79 12.25
N LEU A 143 38.31 21.50 12.17
CA LEU A 143 39.29 20.43 12.39
C LEU A 143 40.40 20.45 11.34
N LEU A 144 40.07 20.58 10.05
CA LEU A 144 41.06 20.72 8.98
C LEU A 144 41.96 21.94 9.15
N GLY A 145 41.40 23.09 9.57
CA GLY A 145 42.18 24.29 9.87
C GLY A 145 43.05 24.18 11.12
N ALA A 146 42.69 23.33 12.09
CA ALA A 146 43.49 23.05 13.27
C ALA A 146 44.63 22.06 13.00
N VAL A 147 44.44 21.13 12.05
CA VAL A 147 45.43 20.12 11.65
C VAL A 147 46.46 20.68 10.65
N LEU A 148 46.17 21.80 9.97
CA LEU A 148 47.09 22.52 9.08
C LEU A 148 47.59 23.84 9.72
N PRO A 149 48.55 23.82 10.67
CA PRO A 149 49.12 25.05 11.21
C PRO A 149 50.04 25.72 10.18
N GLY A 150 49.72 26.98 9.86
CA GLY A 150 50.65 28.05 9.45
C GLY A 150 51.56 27.81 8.24
N LYS A 151 51.27 28.52 7.13
CA LYS A 151 52.34 28.91 6.20
C LYS A 151 53.34 29.78 6.99
N THR A 152 54.55 29.27 7.17
CA THR A 152 55.73 30.00 7.64
C THR A 152 55.89 31.28 6.82
N LYS A 153 55.95 32.44 7.49
CA LYS A 153 56.54 33.66 6.91
C LYS A 153 58.01 33.34 6.65
N VAL A 154 58.44 33.50 5.41
CA VAL A 154 59.85 33.49 5.00
C VAL A 154 60.19 34.94 4.67
N ASP A 155 61.11 35.51 5.45
CA ASP A 155 61.79 36.78 5.16
C ASP A 155 62.72 36.64 3.94
#